data_AF-A0A937FUW1-F1
#
_entry.id   AF-A0A937FUW1-F1
#
_cell.length_a   1.000
_cell.length_b   1.000
_cell.length_c   1.000
_cell.angle_alpha   90.00
_cell.angle_beta   90.00
_cell.angle_gamma   90.00
#
_symmetry.space_group_name_H-M   'P 1'
#
loop_
_entity.id
_entity.type
_entity.pdbx_description
1 polymer ?
#
loop_
_entity_poly.entity_id
_entity_poly.type
_entity_poly.pdbx_seq_one_letter_code
_entity_poly.pdbx_strand_id
1 'polypeptide(L)'
;MKIPSLFKTPRNQRFNITPRYYDPVKEEIEQRTSRIKKELTIGEGDDVWDENISSSRIVGSFRHGRSKTKSTVGMTQAVIVMLLVGGGAGYLYFGNLALYIFLLVSSVLLYLKVKHII
;
A
#
# COMPACT_ATOMS: atom_id res chain seq x y z
N MET A 1 20.68 -31.98 13.62
CA MET A 1 20.86 -30.71 14.38
C MET A 1 19.74 -29.76 13.98
N LYS A 2 18.99 -29.21 14.94
CA LYS A 2 17.91 -28.24 14.68
C LYS A 2 18.50 -26.83 14.69
N ILE A 3 18.38 -26.10 13.59
CA ILE A 3 18.80 -24.70 13.47
C ILE A 3 17.83 -23.84 14.29
N PRO A 4 18.31 -22.91 15.15
CA PRO A 4 17.43 -22.03 15.92
C PRO A 4 16.70 -21.07 14.97
N SER A 5 15.36 -21.09 15.02
CA SER A 5 14.49 -20.22 14.23
C SER A 5 14.59 -18.78 14.75
N LEU A 6 15.20 -17.88 13.97
CA LEU A 6 15.30 -16.44 14.26
C LEU A 6 13.98 -15.68 14.05
N PHE A 7 12.95 -16.32 13.48
CA PHE A 7 11.65 -15.70 13.23
C PHE A 7 10.56 -16.38 14.06
N LYS A 8 9.89 -15.60 14.91
CA LYS A 8 8.70 -16.04 15.64
C LYS A 8 7.50 -15.99 14.69
N THR A 9 7.02 -17.15 14.24
CA THR A 9 5.76 -17.21 13.50
C THR A 9 4.63 -16.72 14.41
N PRO A 10 3.90 -15.65 14.04
CA PRO A 10 2.76 -15.19 14.84
C PRO A 10 1.72 -16.31 14.86
N ARG A 11 1.33 -16.72 16.07
CA ARG A 11 0.23 -17.66 16.26
C ARG A 11 -1.05 -16.97 15.79
N ASN A 12 -1.92 -17.70 15.10
CA ASN A 12 -3.21 -17.19 14.67
C ASN A 12 -3.98 -16.59 15.85
N GLN A 13 -4.47 -15.36 15.69
CA GLN A 13 -5.37 -14.76 16.68
C GLN A 13 -6.64 -15.60 16.71
N ARG A 14 -6.95 -16.17 17.88
CA ARG A 14 -8.22 -16.86 18.11
C ARG A 14 -9.23 -15.80 18.53
N PHE A 15 -10.22 -15.55 17.68
CA PHE A 15 -11.32 -14.66 18.03
C PHE A 15 -12.23 -15.36 19.03
N ASN A 16 -12.37 -14.81 20.22
CA ASN A 16 -13.40 -15.24 21.17
C ASN A 16 -14.69 -14.48 20.85
N ILE A 17 -15.50 -15.02 19.94
CA ILE A 17 -16.79 -14.45 19.59
C ILE A 17 -17.85 -15.08 20.48
N THR A 18 -18.36 -14.32 21.43
CA THR A 18 -19.55 -14.72 22.19
C THR A 18 -20.77 -14.63 21.28
N PRO A 19 -21.55 -15.70 21.08
CA PRO A 19 -22.79 -15.61 20.32
C PRO A 19 -23.74 -14.66 21.04
N ARG A 20 -24.16 -13.59 20.37
CA ARG A 20 -25.21 -12.70 20.86
C ARG A 20 -26.50 -13.09 20.17
N TYR A 21 -27.57 -13.28 20.95
CA TYR A 21 -28.90 -13.51 20.41
C TYR A 21 -29.51 -12.18 19.99
N TYR A 22 -30.11 -12.16 18.80
CA TYR A 22 -30.78 -10.96 18.27
C TYR A 22 -32.11 -10.76 19.00
N ASP A 23 -32.30 -9.58 19.58
CA ASP A 23 -33.57 -9.15 20.14
C ASP A 23 -34.10 -7.98 19.29
N PRO A 24 -35.19 -8.18 18.53
CA PRO A 24 -35.71 -7.17 17.61
C PRO A 24 -36.14 -5.89 18.36
N VAL A 25 -36.66 -6.03 19.57
CA VAL A 25 -37.18 -4.89 20.34
C VAL A 25 -36.03 -4.02 20.83
N LYS A 26 -34.99 -4.66 21.36
CA LYS A 26 -33.79 -3.96 21.84
C LYS A 26 -33.09 -3.20 20.73
N GLU A 27 -32.91 -3.83 19.57
CA GLU A 27 -32.24 -3.24 18.42
C GLU A 27 -33.03 -2.08 17.81
N GLU A 28 -34.36 -2.17 17.73
CA GLU A 28 -35.20 -1.05 17.29
C GLU A 28 -35.11 0.16 18.23
N ILE A 29 -35.11 -0.08 19.54
CA ILE A 29 -34.97 0.98 20.55
C ILE A 29 -33.58 1.61 20.47
N GLU A 30 -32.53 0.81 20.32
CA GLU A 30 -31.14 1.29 20.19
C GLU A 30 -30.94 2.11 18.90
N GLN A 31 -31.56 1.69 17.80
CA GLN A 31 -31.53 2.46 16.55
C GLN A 31 -32.30 3.78 16.66
N ARG A 32 -33.46 3.80 17.33
CA ARG A 32 -34.23 5.04 17.52
C ARG A 32 -33.52 6.01 18.47
N THR A 33 -33.01 5.51 19.59
CA THR A 33 -32.28 6.33 20.57
C THR A 33 -30.98 6.88 19.99
N SER A 34 -30.23 6.09 19.21
CA SER A 34 -29.01 6.57 18.55
C SER A 34 -29.26 7.62 17.46
N ARG A 35 -30.40 7.57 16.76
CA ARG A 35 -30.82 8.63 15.81
C ARG A 35 -31.18 9.91 16.55
N ILE A 36 -32.03 9.81 17.57
CA ILE A 36 -32.45 10.96 18.39
C ILE A 36 -31.23 11.61 19.04
N LYS A 37 -30.31 10.81 19.59
CA LYS A 37 -29.07 11.31 20.20
C LYS A 37 -28.22 12.08 19.17
N LYS A 38 -28.06 11.56 17.95
CA LYS A 38 -27.35 12.25 16.86
C LYS A 38 -28.01 13.58 16.49
N GLU A 39 -29.32 13.60 16.34
CA GLU A 39 -30.09 14.81 16.02
C GLU A 39 -29.97 15.87 17.13
N LEU A 40 -30.02 15.46 18.40
CA LEU A 40 -29.84 16.34 19.56
C LEU A 40 -28.43 16.93 19.62
N THR A 41 -27.39 16.09 19.45
CA THR A 41 -25.98 16.53 19.48
C THR A 41 -25.64 17.52 18.36
N ILE A 42 -26.33 17.46 17.22
CA ILE A 42 -26.12 18.40 16.11
C ILE A 42 -26.81 19.76 16.39
N GLY A 43 -27.94 19.75 17.11
CA GLY A 43 -28.71 20.95 17.43
C GLY A 43 -28.16 21.79 18.58
N GLU A 44 -27.44 21.17 19.52
CA GLU A 44 -27.01 21.84 20.76
C GLU A 44 -25.66 22.58 20.65
N GLY A 45 -24.99 22.51 19.50
CA GLY A 45 -23.76 23.27 19.23
C GLY A 45 -22.59 22.97 20.16
N ASP A 46 -22.73 21.95 21.02
CA ASP A 46 -21.73 21.56 21.99
C ASP A 46 -20.84 20.49 21.34
N ASP A 47 -19.54 20.78 21.26
CA ASP A 47 -18.48 19.93 20.70
C ASP A 47 -18.23 18.70 21.61
N VAL A 48 -19.28 17.92 21.86
CA VAL A 48 -19.17 16.67 22.60
C VAL A 48 -18.64 15.63 21.63
N TRP A 49 -17.36 15.30 21.80
CA TRP A 49 -16.66 14.22 21.11
C TRP A 49 -17.28 12.86 21.43
N ASP A 50 -18.42 12.54 20.82
CA ASP A 50 -19.06 11.22 20.92
C ASP A 50 -18.25 10.22 20.08
N GLU A 51 -17.71 9.19 20.73
CA GLU A 51 -16.91 8.10 20.14
C GLU A 51 -17.65 7.41 18.97
N ASN A 52 -18.98 7.49 18.96
CA ASN A 52 -19.82 6.99 17.86
C ASN A 52 -19.78 7.84 16.58
N ILE A 53 -19.41 9.12 16.62
CA ILE A 53 -19.20 9.94 15.41
C ILE A 53 -17.90 9.51 14.71
N SER A 54 -16.91 9.01 15.44
CA SER A 54 -15.70 8.44 14.83
C SER A 54 -16.02 7.22 13.97
N SER A 55 -17.00 6.40 14.34
CA SER A 55 -17.39 5.21 13.57
C SER A 55 -17.87 5.54 12.15
N SER A 56 -18.62 6.63 11.96
CA SER A 56 -19.14 7.02 10.63
C SER A 56 -18.05 7.61 9.73
N ARG A 57 -17.06 8.31 10.31
CA ARG A 57 -15.87 8.80 9.59
C ARG A 57 -14.94 7.65 9.15
N ILE A 58 -14.87 6.58 9.95
CA ILE A 58 -14.08 5.38 9.65
C ILE A 58 -14.63 4.61 8.43
N VAL A 59 -15.95 4.59 8.21
CA VAL A 59 -16.54 3.91 7.03
C VAL A 59 -16.13 4.60 5.71
N GLY A 60 -15.90 5.92 5.73
CA GLY A 60 -15.42 6.68 4.57
C GLY A 60 -13.94 6.46 4.24
N SER A 61 -13.09 6.22 5.24
CA SER A 61 -11.65 6.01 5.03
C SER A 61 -11.34 4.65 4.42
N PHE A 62 -12.19 3.63 4.65
CA PHE A 62 -12.05 2.33 3.99
C PHE A 62 -12.38 2.34 2.49
N ARG A 63 -13.10 3.35 1.99
CA ARG A 63 -13.34 3.52 0.55
C ARG A 63 -12.13 4.08 -0.21
N HIS A 64 -11.17 4.69 0.50
CA HIS A 64 -9.97 5.28 -0.13
C HIS A 64 -8.81 4.28 -0.34
N GLY A 65 -8.91 3.05 0.16
CA GLY A 65 -7.84 2.04 0.08
C GLY A 65 -7.60 1.43 -1.31
N ARG A 66 -8.36 1.85 -2.33
CA ARG A 66 -8.17 1.42 -3.73
C ARG A 66 -7.72 2.56 -4.63
N SER A 67 -6.98 3.54 -4.08
CA SER A 67 -6.17 4.38 -4.95
C SER A 67 -5.21 3.46 -5.69
N LYS A 68 -5.32 3.45 -7.02
CA LYS A 68 -4.39 2.73 -7.89
C LYS A 68 -3.01 3.34 -7.64
N THR A 69 -2.22 2.76 -6.74
CA THR A 69 -0.77 2.91 -6.79
C THR A 69 -0.39 2.54 -8.21
N LYS A 70 -0.09 3.53 -9.05
CA LYS A 70 0.46 3.30 -10.37
C LYS A 70 1.78 2.58 -10.13
N SER A 71 1.77 1.27 -10.28
CA SER A 71 2.93 0.43 -10.08
C SER A 71 4.00 0.87 -11.07
N THR A 72 5.03 1.55 -10.56
CA THR A 72 6.28 1.87 -11.28
C THR A 72 6.97 0.64 -11.85
N VAL A 73 6.55 -0.55 -11.40
CA VAL A 73 6.91 -1.88 -11.91
C VAL A 73 6.79 -1.96 -13.44
N GLY A 74 5.78 -1.35 -14.06
CA GLY A 74 5.62 -1.40 -15.52
C GLY A 74 6.73 -0.68 -16.28
N MET A 75 7.17 0.48 -15.79
CA MET A 75 8.21 1.28 -16.43
C MET A 75 9.60 0.66 -16.20
N THR A 76 9.88 0.19 -14.99
CA THR A 76 11.17 -0.47 -14.70
C THR A 76 11.30 -1.79 -15.45
N GLN A 77 10.22 -2.57 -15.57
CA GLN A 77 10.21 -3.81 -16.35
C GLN A 77 10.42 -3.54 -17.85
N ALA A 78 9.82 -2.49 -18.41
CA ALA A 78 10.05 -2.10 -19.81
C ALA A 78 11.51 -1.72 -20.07
N VAL A 79 12.14 -0.95 -19.17
CA VAL A 79 13.56 -0.58 -19.27
C VAL A 79 14.46 -1.81 -19.21
N ILE A 80 14.19 -2.74 -18.29
CA ILE A 80 14.98 -3.99 -18.18
C ILE A 80 14.87 -4.82 -19.46
N VAL A 81 13.66 -5.00 -19.99
CA VAL A 81 13.44 -5.75 -21.24
C VAL A 81 14.13 -5.07 -22.42
N MET A 82 14.03 -3.75 -22.53
CA MET A 82 14.69 -2.98 -23.58
C MET A 82 16.21 -3.11 -23.51
N LEU A 83 16.78 -3.09 -22.30
CA LEU A 83 18.22 -3.28 -22.09
C LEU A 83 18.66 -4.71 -22.44
N LEU A 84 17.88 -5.72 -22.05
CA LEU A 84 18.18 -7.13 -22.35
C LEU A 84 18.13 -7.43 -23.85
N VAL A 85 17.06 -6.99 -24.53
CA VAL A 85 16.89 -7.20 -25.97
C VAL A 85 17.89 -6.37 -26.76
N GLY A 86 18.04 -5.08 -26.42
CA GLY A 86 18.99 -4.19 -27.10
C GLY A 86 20.44 -4.59 -26.89
N GLY A 87 20.81 -4.95 -25.66
CA GLY A 87 22.16 -5.43 -25.32
C GLY A 87 22.46 -6.78 -25.95
N GLY A 88 21.52 -7.73 -25.90
CA GLY A 88 21.66 -9.04 -26.54
C GLY A 88 21.78 -8.96 -28.05
N ALA A 89 20.92 -8.16 -28.71
CA ALA A 89 21.01 -7.92 -30.15
C ALA A 89 22.32 -7.21 -30.51
N GLY A 90 22.71 -6.16 -29.77
CA GLY A 90 23.96 -5.45 -29.99
C GLY A 90 25.20 -6.37 -29.86
N TYR A 91 25.17 -7.29 -28.90
CA TYR A 91 26.22 -8.29 -28.73
C TYR A 91 26.29 -9.28 -29.90
N LEU A 92 25.15 -9.73 -30.44
CA LEU A 92 25.15 -10.63 -31.60
C LEU A 92 25.74 -9.99 -32.87
N TYR A 93 25.53 -8.69 -33.08
CA TYR A 93 26.04 -8.00 -34.28
C TYR A 93 27.49 -7.53 -34.17
N PHE A 94 27.90 -7.01 -33.01
CA PHE A 94 29.21 -6.37 -32.82
C PHE A 94 30.14 -7.12 -31.86
N GLY A 95 29.67 -8.22 -31.27
CA GLY A 95 30.44 -9.06 -30.35
C GLY A 95 30.97 -8.26 -29.15
N ASN A 96 32.25 -8.45 -28.85
CA ASN A 96 32.91 -7.78 -27.73
C ASN A 96 33.04 -6.27 -27.90
N LEU A 97 32.97 -5.75 -29.13
CA LEU A 97 33.05 -4.31 -29.39
C LEU A 97 31.88 -3.56 -28.73
N ALA A 98 30.68 -4.14 -28.75
CA ALA A 98 29.51 -3.58 -28.08
C ALA A 98 29.71 -3.43 -26.57
N LEU A 99 30.37 -4.42 -25.93
CA LEU A 99 30.66 -4.38 -24.50
C LEU A 99 31.64 -3.26 -24.16
N TYR A 100 32.67 -3.05 -24.97
CA TYR A 100 33.63 -1.97 -24.75
C TYR A 100 33.00 -0.59 -24.91
N ILE A 101 32.16 -0.40 -25.94
CA ILE A 101 31.43 0.86 -26.16
C ILE A 101 30.47 1.11 -25.00
N PHE A 102 29.71 0.09 -24.59
CA PHE A 102 28.78 0.21 -23.46
C PHE A 102 29.49 0.58 -22.15
N LEU A 103 30.64 -0.03 -21.87
CA LEU A 103 31.44 0.24 -20.66
C LEU A 103 31.99 1.68 -20.69
N LEU A 104 32.49 2.14 -21.84
CA LEU A 104 32.98 3.50 -22.01
C LEU A 104 31.86 4.52 -21.79
N VAL A 105 30.70 4.33 -22.44
CA VAL A 105 29.52 5.21 -22.28
C VAL A 105 29.04 5.22 -20.82
N SER A 106 28.93 4.05 -20.18
CA SER A 106 28.55 3.95 -18.77
C SER A 106 29.52 4.68 -17.86
N SER A 107 30.84 4.56 -18.10
CA SER A 107 31.86 5.24 -17.32
C SER A 107 31.80 6.77 -17.47
N VAL A 108 31.56 7.27 -18.68
CA VAL A 108 31.42 8.71 -18.95
C VAL A 108 30.15 9.26 -18.31
N LEU A 109 29.02 8.56 -18.41
CA LEU A 109 27.76 8.99 -17.78
C LEU A 109 27.89 9.03 -16.25
N LEU A 110 28.54 8.03 -15.64
CA LEU A 110 28.82 8.04 -14.20
C LEU A 110 29.72 9.22 -13.81
N TYR A 111 30.76 9.51 -14.60
CA TYR A 111 31.63 10.66 -14.37
C TYR A 111 30.85 11.99 -14.41
N LEU A 112 29.99 12.17 -15.42
CA LEU A 112 29.17 13.38 -15.56
C LEU A 112 28.17 13.55 -14.42
N LYS A 113 27.53 12.45 -13.99
CA LYS A 113 26.61 12.43 -12.84
C LYS A 113 27.32 12.76 -11.52
N VAL A 114 28.49 12.15 -11.29
CA VAL A 114 29.30 12.42 -10.08
C VAL A 114 29.73 13.88 -10.05
N LYS A 115 30.04 14.47 -11.21
CA LYS A 115 30.42 15.88 -11.34
C LYS A 115 29.23 16.85 -11.27
N HIS A 116 27.99 16.37 -11.05
CA HIS A 116 26.77 17.19 -10.97
C HIS A 116 26.57 18.14 -12.17
N ILE A 117 27.02 17.72 -13.35
CA ILE A 117 26.79 18.44 -14.60
C ILE A 117 25.43 18.04 -15.22
N ILE A 118 24.88 16.90 -14.78
CA ILE A 118 23.55 16.36 -15.06
C ILE A 118 23.00 15.81 -13.75
#